data_AF-A0A2D6EVB8-F1
#
_entry.id   AF-A0A2D6EVB8-F1
#
_cell.length_a   1.000
_cell.length_b   1.000
_cell.length_c   1.000
_cell.angle_alpha   90.00
_cell.angle_beta   90.00
_cell.angle_gamma   90.00
#
_symmetry.space_group_name_H-M   'P 1'
#
loop_
_entity.id
_entity.type
_entity.pdbx_description
1 polymer ?
#
loop_
_entity_poly.entity_id
_entity_poly.type
_entity_poly.pdbx_seq_one_letter_code
_entity_poly.pdbx_strand_id
1 'polypeptide(L)'
;MREFEIKPRLRKILDKLFKKDKTTYASVMQKIEEVINAEGIEHYKNLRHDLKHLKRAQIGSFVLVFSYNKQENFVIFVDYDHHDKIYKTGS
;
A
#
# COMPACT_ATOMS: atom_id res chain seq x y z
N MET A 1 -7.87 -13.13 -8.53
CA MET A 1 -7.40 -11.75 -8.28
C MET A 1 -8.58 -10.92 -7.83
N ARG A 2 -8.44 -10.19 -6.72
CA ARG A 2 -9.47 -9.24 -6.25
C ARG A 2 -9.44 -7.97 -7.06
N GLU A 3 -10.56 -7.26 -7.09
CA GLU A 3 -10.59 -5.92 -7.64
C GLU A 3 -9.81 -4.95 -6.75
N PHE A 4 -9.11 -4.01 -7.39
CA PHE A 4 -8.32 -3.02 -6.69
C PHE A 4 -8.33 -1.67 -7.39
N GLU A 5 -8.15 -0.62 -6.60
CA GLU A 5 -7.95 0.74 -7.09
C GLU A 5 -6.62 1.31 -6.59
N ILE A 6 -5.92 2.00 -7.47
CA ILE A 6 -4.73 2.77 -7.13
C ILE A 6 -5.12 4.25 -7.13
N LYS A 7 -5.07 4.89 -5.96
CA LYS A 7 -5.35 6.32 -5.86
C LYS A 7 -4.35 7.13 -6.69
N PRO A 8 -4.76 8.29 -7.25
CA PRO A 8 -3.91 9.09 -8.13
C PRO A 8 -2.59 9.54 -7.48
N ARG A 9 -2.56 9.67 -6.15
CA ARG A 9 -1.34 9.97 -5.39
C ARG A 9 -0.32 8.85 -5.51
N LEU A 10 -0.71 7.61 -5.21
CA LEU A 10 0.15 6.44 -5.40
C LEU A 10 0.55 6.27 -6.87
N ARG A 11 -0.36 6.49 -7.82
CA ARG A 11 -0.04 6.39 -9.26
C ARG A 11 1.08 7.34 -9.68
N LYS A 12 1.09 8.58 -9.17
CA LYS A 12 2.19 9.54 -9.41
C LYS A 12 3.52 9.07 -8.80
N ILE A 13 3.47 8.40 -7.65
CA ILE A 13 4.67 7.85 -6.99
C ILE A 13 5.21 6.69 -7.81
N LEU A 14 4.34 5.79 -8.26
CA LEU A 14 4.69 4.66 -9.13
C LEU A 14 5.31 5.13 -10.45
N ASP A 15 4.76 6.16 -11.09
CA ASP A 15 5.34 6.72 -12.33
C ASP A 15 6.76 7.26 -12.11
N LYS A 16 6.98 7.95 -10.98
CA LYS A 16 8.31 8.42 -10.58
C LYS A 16 9.27 7.27 -10.28
N LEU A 17 8.81 6.24 -9.57
CA LEU A 17 9.61 5.05 -9.26
C LEU A 17 9.97 4.29 -10.54
N PHE A 18 9.03 4.12 -11.46
CA PHE A 18 9.31 3.46 -12.73
C PHE A 18 10.42 4.15 -13.53
N LYS A 19 10.49 5.49 -13.44
CA LYS A 19 11.52 6.31 -14.10
C LYS A 19 12.85 6.34 -13.34
N LYS A 20 12.83 6.40 -12.00
CA LYS A 20 14.03 6.57 -11.17
C LYS A 20 14.62 5.24 -10.67
N ASP A 21 13.77 4.35 -10.18
CA ASP A 21 14.10 3.12 -9.47
C ASP A 21 13.16 1.97 -9.86
N LYS A 22 13.48 1.33 -10.99
CA LYS A 22 12.71 0.20 -11.53
C LYS A 22 12.66 -0.99 -10.57
N THR A 23 13.74 -1.20 -9.80
CA THR A 23 13.80 -2.27 -8.79
C THR A 23 12.75 -2.07 -7.71
N THR A 24 12.68 -0.87 -7.12
CA THR A 24 11.66 -0.53 -6.13
C THR A 24 10.27 -0.61 -6.72
N TYR A 25 10.06 -0.09 -7.93
CA TYR A 25 8.78 -0.21 -8.63
C TYR A 25 8.34 -1.68 -8.76
N ALA A 26 9.24 -2.57 -9.18
CA ALA A 26 8.95 -4.00 -9.30
C ALA A 26 8.61 -4.62 -7.94
N SER A 27 9.32 -4.26 -6.87
CA SER A 27 8.98 -4.71 -5.51
C SER A 27 7.61 -4.22 -5.04
N VAL A 28 7.22 -2.99 -5.39
CA VAL A 28 5.88 -2.46 -5.06
C VAL A 28 4.80 -3.20 -5.84
N MET A 29 5.01 -3.43 -7.14
CA MET A 29 4.07 -4.17 -7.97
C MET A 29 3.90 -5.61 -7.51
N GLN A 30 4.99 -6.31 -7.21
CA GLN A 30 4.92 -7.64 -6.62
C GLN A 30 4.13 -7.64 -5.30
N LYS A 31 4.34 -6.63 -4.44
CA LYS A 31 3.57 -6.53 -3.19
C LYS A 31 2.09 -6.27 -3.43
N ILE A 32 1.74 -5.43 -4.41
CA ILE A 32 0.35 -5.20 -4.83
C ILE A 32 -0.27 -6.53 -5.27
N GLU A 33 0.41 -7.29 -6.12
CA GLU A 33 -0.03 -8.61 -6.58
C GLU A 33 -0.19 -9.60 -5.41
N GLU A 34 0.77 -9.65 -4.49
CA GLU A 34 0.64 -10.46 -3.27
C GLU A 34 -0.59 -10.06 -2.46
N VAL A 35 -0.84 -8.76 -2.28
CA VAL A 35 -1.99 -8.26 -1.51
C VAL A 35 -3.31 -8.65 -2.19
N ILE A 36 -3.47 -8.39 -3.49
CA ILE A 36 -4.73 -8.70 -4.20
C ILE A 36 -5.00 -10.20 -4.30
N ASN A 37 -3.95 -11.04 -4.24
CA ASN A 37 -4.06 -12.50 -4.22
C ASN A 37 -4.06 -13.10 -2.81
N ALA A 38 -3.66 -12.36 -1.77
CA ALA A 38 -3.57 -12.87 -0.41
C ALA A 38 -4.94 -13.22 0.15
N GLU A 39 -5.18 -14.49 0.49
CA GLU A 39 -6.41 -14.94 1.15
C GLU A 39 -6.60 -14.27 2.53
N GLY A 40 -5.49 -13.96 3.20
CA GLY A 40 -5.45 -13.38 4.54
C GLY A 40 -5.10 -11.89 4.63
N ILE A 41 -5.67 -11.01 3.79
CA ILE A 41 -5.46 -9.55 3.91
C ILE A 41 -5.73 -9.02 5.34
N GLU A 42 -6.62 -9.67 6.06
CA GLU A 42 -6.95 -9.34 7.45
C GLU A 42 -5.76 -9.40 8.40
N HIS A 43 -4.78 -10.27 8.12
CA HIS A 43 -3.60 -10.45 8.95
C HIS A 43 -2.58 -9.31 8.83
N TYR A 44 -2.73 -8.42 7.84
CA TYR A 44 -1.86 -7.25 7.73
C TYR A 44 -2.09 -6.29 8.89
N LYS A 45 -0.99 -5.83 9.49
CA LYS A 45 -0.99 -4.87 10.60
C LYS A 45 -1.68 -3.58 10.19
N ASN A 46 -2.47 -3.03 11.10
CA ASN A 46 -3.09 -1.72 10.94
C ASN A 46 -2.02 -0.62 10.97
N LEU A 47 -2.30 0.50 10.29
CA LEU A 47 -1.37 1.63 10.20
C LEU A 47 -1.18 2.36 11.54
N ARG A 48 -2.29 2.62 12.25
CA ARG A 48 -2.36 3.23 13.60
C ARG A 48 -3.60 2.72 14.35
N HIS A 49 -3.63 2.90 15.67
CA HIS A 49 -4.72 2.47 16.53
C HIS A 49 -6.08 3.11 16.15
N ASP A 50 -6.06 4.33 15.62
CA ASP A 50 -7.25 5.07 15.16
C ASP A 50 -7.64 4.74 13.70
N LEU A 51 -6.64 4.47 12.84
CA LEU A 51 -6.84 4.16 11.42
C LEU A 51 -6.98 2.65 11.20
N LYS A 52 -7.87 2.00 11.94
CA LYS A 52 -8.06 0.54 11.89
C LYS A 52 -8.47 0.02 10.50
N HIS A 53 -9.09 0.87 9.69
CA HIS A 53 -9.51 0.56 8.31
C HIS A 53 -8.35 0.61 7.30
N LEU A 54 -7.18 1.15 7.69
CA LEU A 54 -5.98 1.19 6.86
C LEU A 54 -4.96 0.16 7.34
N LYS A 55 -4.46 -0.60 6.37
CA LYS A 55 -3.43 -1.63 6.52
C LYS A 55 -2.12 -1.11 5.95
N ARG A 56 -1.02 -1.60 6.54
CA ARG A 56 0.33 -1.31 6.07
C ARG A 56 1.03 -2.60 5.63
N ALA A 57 1.59 -2.57 4.43
CA ALA A 57 2.53 -3.58 3.95
C ALA A 57 3.93 -2.96 3.89
N GLN A 58 4.88 -3.54 4.63
CA GLN A 58 6.27 -3.11 4.60
C GLN A 58 6.96 -3.66 3.34
N ILE A 59 7.69 -2.79 2.65
CA ILE A 59 8.47 -3.10 1.45
C ILE A 59 9.86 -2.48 1.65
N GLY A 60 10.75 -3.23 2.30
CA GLY A 60 12.06 -2.72 2.71
C GLY A 60 11.92 -1.55 3.70
N SER A 61 12.44 -0.38 3.31
CA SER A 61 12.37 0.88 4.07
C SER A 61 11.11 1.71 3.81
N PHE A 62 10.22 1.24 2.93
CA PHE A 62 8.99 1.93 2.57
C PHE A 62 7.76 1.16 3.03
N VAL A 63 6.64 1.87 3.13
CA VAL A 63 5.35 1.30 3.51
C VAL A 63 4.33 1.60 2.43
N LEU A 64 3.69 0.54 1.96
CA LEU A 64 2.49 0.62 1.15
C LEU A 64 1.26 0.67 2.06
N VAL A 65 0.49 1.74 1.95
CA VAL A 65 -0.75 1.94 2.70
C VAL A 65 -1.93 1.60 1.81
N PHE A 66 -2.78 0.71 2.29
CA PHE A 66 -3.97 0.29 1.56
C PHE A 66 -5.16 0.06 2.51
N SER A 67 -6.36 0.11 1.98
CA SER A 67 -7.59 -0.27 2.66
C SER A 67 -8.17 -1.50 1.98
N TYR A 68 -8.87 -2.32 2.76
CA TYR A 68 -9.57 -3.48 2.25
C TYR A 68 -11.03 -3.40 2.64
N ASN A 69 -11.90 -3.37 1.63
CA ASN A 69 -13.33 -3.49 1.81
C ASN A 69 -13.73 -4.96 1.70
N LYS A 70 -14.09 -5.57 2.82
CA LYS A 70 -14.55 -6.96 2.88
C LYS A 70 -15.87 -7.18 2.16
N GLN A 71 -16.76 -6.19 2.17
CA GLN A 71 -18.10 -6.33 1.61
C GLN A 71 -18.04 -6.46 0.09
N GLU A 72 -17.17 -5.66 -0.55
CA GLU A 72 -16.98 -5.67 -1.99
C GLU A 72 -15.74 -6.45 -2.44
N ASN A 73 -15.06 -7.11 -1.49
CA ASN A 73 -13.79 -7.82 -1.72
C ASN A 73 -12.77 -6.95 -2.50
N PHE A 74 -12.71 -5.66 -2.16
CA PHE A 74 -12.04 -4.62 -2.95
C PHE A 74 -10.86 -4.01 -2.19
N VAL A 75 -9.73 -3.80 -2.87
CA VAL A 75 -8.50 -3.25 -2.27
C VAL A 75 -8.21 -1.85 -2.79
N ILE A 76 -8.09 -0.87 -1.90
CA ILE A 76 -7.75 0.51 -2.29
C ILE A 76 -6.33 0.80 -1.84
N PHE A 77 -5.40 0.92 -2.79
CA PHE A 77 -4.06 1.37 -2.51
C PHE A 77 -4.02 2.91 -2.46
N VAL A 78 -3.72 3.43 -1.28
CA VAL A 78 -3.84 4.86 -0.98
C VAL A 78 -2.52 5.58 -1.23
N ASP A 79 -1.43 5.04 -0.67
CA ASP A 79 -0.14 5.73 -0.63
C ASP A 79 1.05 4.78 -0.51
N TYR A 80 2.25 5.29 -0.81
CA TYR A 80 3.51 4.56 -0.67
C TYR A 80 4.62 5.56 -0.34
N ASP A 81 5.11 5.51 0.90
CA ASP A 81 6.15 6.44 1.34
C ASP A 81 7.04 5.80 2.41
N HIS A 82 8.10 6.49 2.80
CA HIS A 82 9.07 6.00 3.76
C HIS A 82 8.45 5.97 5.17
N HIS A 83 8.84 4.98 6.00
CA HIS A 83 8.35 4.88 7.38
C HIS A 83 8.47 6.22 8.14
N ASP A 84 9.60 6.93 7.97
CA ASP A 84 9.86 8.22 8.65
C ASP A 84 8.82 9.30 8.34
N LYS A 85 8.32 9.36 7.11
CA LYS A 85 7.35 10.37 6.67
C LYS A 85 5.91 10.03 7.02
N ILE A 86 5.56 8.74 6.99
CA ILE A 86 4.21 8.28 7.32
C ILE A 86 3.87 8.52 8.79
N TYR A 87 4.87 8.50 9.68
CA TYR A 87 4.68 8.79 11.10
C TYR A 87 4.87 10.27 11.48
N LYS A 88 5.47 11.10 10.61
CA LYS A 88 5.77 12.52 10.90
C LYS A 88 4.61 13.49 10.65
N THR A 89 3.55 13.12 9.93
CA THR A 89 2.39 14.01 9.71
C THR A 89 1.40 13.93 10.88
N GLY A 90 1.89 14.20 12.09
CA GLY A 90 1.10 14.23 13.32
C GLY A 90 1.64 15.29 14.28
N SER A 91 1.89 16.50 13.77
CA SER A 91 2.25 17.68 14.56
C SER A 91 1.55 18.89 13.97
#